data_AF-A0A978V7R1-F1
#
_entry.id   AF-A0A978V7R1-F1
#
_cell.length_a   1.000
_cell.length_b   1.000
_cell.length_c   1.000
_cell.angle_alpha   90.00
_cell.angle_beta   90.00
_cell.angle_gamma   90.00
#
_symmetry.space_group_name_H-M   'P 1'
#
loop_
_entity.id
_entity.type
_entity.pdbx_description
1 polymer ?
#
loop_
_entity_poly.entity_id
_entity_poly.type
_entity_poly.pdbx_seq_one_letter_code
_entity_poly.pdbx_strand_id
1 'polypeptide(L)'
;MLGSVLSYGSTMKNLTVSWTYKKQPVSMGTSSLSHILDLKEVLPKWVTIGFSTTTGLYVEGHTINSWEFSSSLDADKVVSKKGLSKHFIALISSGVFFFILLLGICIWIWKMKCKRTKGRSTDNECISVDTDLEKELLPKDFPTKKGLQPQMAL
;
A
#
# COMPACT_ATOMS: atom_id res chain seq x y z
N MET A 1 3.15 31.93 12.57
CA MET A 1 3.70 30.75 11.86
C MET A 1 4.92 30.25 12.61
N LEU A 2 4.96 28.97 12.96
CA LEU A 2 6.15 28.33 13.55
C LEU A 2 7.03 27.84 12.39
N GLY A 3 8.33 28.05 12.50
CA GLY A 3 9.32 27.46 11.59
C GLY A 3 10.38 26.73 12.41
N SER A 4 10.84 25.58 11.92
CA SER A 4 11.93 24.81 12.51
C SER A 4 12.94 24.40 11.44
N VAL A 5 14.23 24.44 11.78
CA VAL A 5 15.33 24.02 10.90
C VAL A 5 16.22 23.04 11.66
N LEU A 6 16.48 21.90 11.03
CA LEU A 6 17.42 20.88 11.50
C LEU A 6 18.63 20.88 10.56
N SER A 7 19.83 20.99 11.10
CA SER A 7 21.07 21.03 10.32
C SER A 7 22.14 20.12 10.92
N TYR A 8 22.80 19.33 10.09
CA TYR A 8 23.89 18.46 10.51
C TYR A 8 25.14 18.73 9.68
N GLY A 9 26.28 18.92 10.36
CA GLY A 9 27.59 19.04 9.72
C GLY A 9 28.46 17.82 10.00
N SER A 10 28.80 17.03 8.96
CA SER A 10 29.63 15.82 9.14
C SER A 10 31.07 16.11 9.57
N THR A 11 31.63 17.28 9.23
CA THR A 11 33.00 17.67 9.62
C THR A 11 33.11 17.92 11.11
N MET A 12 32.12 18.62 11.68
CA MET A 12 32.07 18.95 13.11
C MET A 12 31.28 17.93 13.93
N LYS A 13 30.68 16.92 13.28
CA LYS A 13 29.79 15.92 13.89
C LYS A 13 28.74 16.58 14.77
N ASN A 14 28.15 17.69 14.30
CA ASN A 14 27.29 18.54 15.12
C ASN A 14 25.90 18.63 14.49
N LEU A 15 24.89 18.29 15.29
CA LEU A 15 23.48 18.42 14.96
C LEU A 15 22.93 19.65 15.66
N THR A 16 22.36 20.58 14.90
CA THR A 16 21.75 21.80 15.42
C THR A 16 20.28 21.88 15.02
N VAL A 17 19.43 22.18 15.99
CA VAL A 17 17.99 22.42 15.82
C VAL A 17 17.72 23.87 16.17
N SER A 18 16.92 24.57 15.36
CA SER A 18 16.46 25.93 15.68
C SER A 18 14.99 26.09 15.34
N TRP A 19 14.28 26.91 16.12
CA TRP A 19 12.88 27.20 15.90
C TRP A 19 12.53 28.67 16.19
N THR A 20 11.52 29.16 15.47
CA THR A 20 11.10 30.57 15.52
C THR A 20 9.59 30.68 15.54
N TYR A 21 9.05 31.55 16.39
CA TYR A 21 7.61 31.79 16.53
C TYR A 21 7.22 33.21 16.08
N LYS A 22 6.50 33.32 14.97
CA LYS A 22 6.18 34.62 14.33
C LYS A 22 4.88 35.31 14.83
N LYS A 23 4.43 35.15 16.09
CA LYS A 23 3.06 35.59 16.48
C LYS A 23 2.91 37.00 17.06
N GLN A 24 3.96 37.71 17.51
CA GLN A 24 3.78 39.06 18.10
C GLN A 24 5.03 39.97 17.98
N PRO A 25 4.91 41.30 18.12
CA PRO A 25 5.97 42.29 17.83
C PRO A 25 7.08 42.35 18.90
N VAL A 26 6.92 41.61 20.00
CA VAL A 26 7.97 41.39 20.98
C VAL A 26 8.67 40.11 20.55
N SER A 27 9.83 40.26 19.91
CA SER A 27 10.67 39.18 19.40
C SER A 27 11.01 38.17 20.50
N MET A 28 10.14 37.18 20.71
CA MET A 28 10.53 35.90 21.28
C MET A 28 11.54 35.30 20.30
N GLY A 29 12.82 35.47 20.62
CA GLY A 29 13.95 35.22 19.72
C GLY A 29 14.02 33.78 19.21
N THR A 30 14.80 33.57 18.17
CA THR A 30 15.14 32.24 17.66
C THR A 30 15.81 31.44 18.78
N SER A 31 15.19 30.31 19.14
CA SER A 31 15.76 29.37 20.11
C SER A 31 16.49 28.27 19.34
N SER A 32 17.62 27.81 19.86
CA SER A 32 18.41 26.75 19.25
C SER A 32 19.01 25.80 20.28
N LEU A 33 19.27 24.56 19.83
CA LEU A 33 19.91 23.50 20.59
C LEU A 33 20.90 22.79 19.67
N SER A 34 22.12 22.56 20.15
CA SER A 34 23.14 21.81 19.41
C SER A 34 23.68 20.64 20.21
N HIS A 35 24.06 19.58 19.52
CA HIS A 35 24.62 18.38 20.13
C HIS A 35 25.68 17.76 19.21
N ILE A 36 26.84 17.45 19.80
CA ILE A 36 27.95 16.80 19.11
C ILE A 36 27.70 15.29 19.14
N LEU A 37 27.41 14.71 17.98
CA LEU A 37 27.12 13.29 17.81
C LEU A 37 27.56 12.82 16.42
N ASP A 38 28.25 11.68 16.36
CA ASP A 38 28.62 11.08 15.09
C ASP A 38 27.48 10.22 14.53
N LEU A 39 26.73 10.75 13.57
CA LEU A 39 25.62 10.01 12.95
C LEU A 39 26.06 8.70 12.29
N LYS A 40 27.34 8.55 11.90
CA LYS A 40 27.84 7.32 11.28
C LYS A 40 27.98 6.16 12.27
N GLU A 41 28.14 6.46 13.55
CA GLU A 41 28.26 5.43 14.59
C GLU A 41 26.89 4.94 15.06
N VAL A 42 25.86 5.79 15.01
CA VAL A 42 24.52 5.50 15.52
C VAL A 42 23.52 5.07 14.45
N LEU A 43 23.73 5.45 13.18
CA LEU A 43 22.81 5.15 12.09
C LEU A 43 23.46 4.28 11.00
N PRO A 44 22.68 3.40 10.36
CA PRO A 44 23.15 2.67 9.19
C PRO A 44 23.37 3.59 7.98
N LYS A 45 24.04 3.07 6.95
CA LYS A 45 24.36 3.80 5.71
C LYS A 45 23.11 4.37 4.99
N TRP A 46 21.96 3.71 5.14
CA TRP A 46 20.70 4.10 4.52
C TRP A 46 19.68 4.37 5.61
N VAL A 47 19.07 5.56 5.56
CA VAL A 47 18.10 6.01 6.56
C VAL A 47 16.84 6.52 5.88
N THR A 48 15.73 6.45 6.60
CA THR A 48 14.46 7.05 6.21
C THR A 48 14.19 8.24 7.12
N ILE A 49 13.76 9.34 6.55
CA ILE A 49 13.43 10.57 7.28
C ILE A 49 11.93 10.78 7.14
N GLY A 50 11.29 11.12 8.25
CA GLY A 50 9.86 11.35 8.29
C GLY A 50 9.44 12.06 9.56
N PHE A 51 8.17 12.43 9.59
CA PHE A 51 7.53 13.04 10.75
C PHE A 51 6.68 11.99 11.44
N SER A 52 6.73 11.96 12.76
CA SER A 52 5.82 11.17 13.59
C SER A 52 5.06 12.13 14.49
N THR A 53 3.75 11.91 14.58
CA THR A 53 2.85 12.70 15.40
C THR A 53 2.03 11.74 16.25
N THR A 54 1.77 12.14 17.49
CA THR A 54 1.01 11.36 18.45
C THR A 54 0.16 12.32 19.26
N THR A 55 -1.04 11.91 19.63
CA THR A 55 -1.90 12.68 20.53
C THR A 55 -2.13 11.89 21.81
N GLY A 56 -2.21 12.57 22.95
CA GLY A 56 -2.46 11.96 24.26
C GLY A 56 -3.93 12.02 24.68
N LEU A 57 -4.16 12.30 25.97
CA LEU A 57 -5.50 12.51 26.53
C LEU A 57 -6.23 13.74 25.96
N TYR A 58 -5.46 14.71 25.47
CA TYR A 58 -5.97 15.94 24.88
C TYR A 58 -5.81 15.92 23.37
N VAL A 59 -6.80 16.47 22.68
CA VAL A 59 -6.78 16.59 21.22
C VAL A 59 -5.87 17.74 20.82
N GLU A 60 -4.91 17.45 19.95
CA GLU A 60 -4.02 18.45 19.35
C GLU A 60 -3.91 18.20 17.84
N GLY A 61 -3.86 19.29 17.07
CA GLY A 61 -3.76 19.25 15.62
C GLY A 61 -2.31 19.35 15.16
N HIS A 62 -1.84 18.35 14.41
CA HIS A 62 -0.50 18.31 13.85
C HIS A 62 -0.53 18.56 12.33
N THR A 63 -0.33 19.81 11.91
CA THR A 63 -0.36 20.19 10.48
C THR A 63 1.02 20.63 10.02
N ILE A 64 1.52 19.99 8.96
CA ILE A 64 2.76 20.38 8.28
C ILE A 64 2.40 21.22 7.06
N ASN A 65 2.72 22.51 7.08
CA ASN A 65 2.43 23.43 5.97
C ASN A 65 3.37 23.23 4.77
N SER A 66 4.66 23.03 5.06
CA SER A 66 5.71 22.90 4.05
C SER A 66 6.91 22.22 4.70
N TRP A 67 7.61 21.37 3.95
CA TRP A 67 8.86 20.79 4.39
C TRP A 67 9.81 20.71 3.21
N GLU A 68 11.10 20.82 3.51
CA GLU A 68 12.18 20.66 2.55
C GLU A 68 13.30 19.89 3.23
N PHE A 69 13.90 18.97 2.50
CA PHE A 69 15.05 18.21 2.96
C PHE A 69 16.16 18.29 1.93
N SER A 70 17.35 18.65 2.38
CA SER A 70 18.56 18.72 1.56
C SER A 70 19.67 17.93 2.22
N SER A 71 20.36 17.11 1.43
CA SER A 71 21.52 16.32 1.85
C SER A 71 22.56 16.34 0.74
N SER A 72 23.80 16.64 1.13
CA SER A 72 24.97 16.48 0.28
C SER A 72 25.82 15.33 0.81
N LEU A 73 26.13 14.40 -0.08
CA LEU A 73 27.10 13.34 0.15
C LEU A 73 28.18 13.48 -0.91
N ASP A 74 29.44 13.64 -0.49
CA ASP A 74 30.57 13.50 -1.40
C ASP A 74 30.73 12.02 -1.75
N ALA A 75 30.01 11.59 -2.78
CA ALA A 75 30.17 10.27 -3.36
C ALA A 75 31.36 10.30 -4.31
N ASP A 76 32.38 9.49 -4.03
CA ASP A 76 33.36 9.13 -5.04
C ASP A 76 32.61 8.48 -6.21
N LYS A 77 32.70 9.09 -7.40
CA LYS A 77 31.82 8.82 -8.54
C LYS A 77 32.14 7.48 -9.19
N VAL A 78 31.62 6.38 -8.65
CA VAL A 78 31.59 5.11 -9.39
C VAL A 78 30.33 5.06 -10.25
N VAL A 79 30.43 5.64 -11.45
CA VAL A 79 29.35 5.65 -12.45
C VAL A 79 29.06 4.23 -12.91
N SER A 80 28.00 3.61 -12.38
CA SER A 80 27.41 2.39 -12.96
C SER A 80 26.19 2.75 -13.78
N LYS A 81 26.38 3.05 -15.07
CA LYS A 81 25.29 3.14 -16.05
C LYS A 81 24.72 1.74 -16.28
N LYS A 82 23.66 1.35 -15.57
CA LYS A 82 22.87 0.16 -15.92
C LYS A 82 21.89 0.54 -17.03
N GLY A 83 22.26 0.22 -18.27
CA GLY A 83 21.40 0.38 -19.44
C GLY A 83 20.22 -0.59 -19.40
N LEU A 84 19.01 -0.06 -19.45
CA LEU A 84 17.77 -0.81 -19.60
C LEU A 84 17.82 -1.54 -20.95
N SER A 85 17.87 -2.87 -20.94
CA SER A 85 18.08 -3.64 -22.18
C SER A 85 16.80 -3.69 -23.02
N LYS A 86 16.96 -3.50 -24.35
CA LYS A 86 15.86 -3.43 -25.35
C LYS A 86 14.92 -4.64 -25.32
N HIS A 87 15.36 -5.77 -24.77
CA HIS A 87 14.55 -6.99 -24.62
C HIS A 87 13.39 -6.82 -23.62
N PHE A 88 13.56 -6.06 -22.54
CA PHE A 88 12.47 -5.84 -21.56
C PHE A 88 11.34 -4.99 -22.15
N ILE A 89 11.67 -4.02 -23.01
CA ILE A 89 10.68 -3.17 -23.68
C ILE A 89 9.88 -3.98 -24.72
N ALA A 90 10.52 -4.93 -25.40
CA ALA A 90 9.86 -5.81 -26.36
C ALA A 90 8.86 -6.79 -25.71
N LEU A 91 9.21 -7.34 -24.53
CA LEU A 91 8.36 -8.30 -23.81
C LEU A 91 7.07 -7.65 -23.28
N ILE A 92 7.16 -6.42 -22.76
CA ILE A 92 5.99 -5.69 -22.24
C ILE A 92 5.02 -5.29 -23.36
N SER A 93 5.57 -4.86 -24.51
CA SER A 93 4.76 -4.50 -25.69
C SER A 93 3.95 -5.67 -26.24
N SER A 94 4.54 -6.87 -26.27
CA SER A 94 3.89 -8.08 -26.78
C SER A 94 2.66 -8.49 -25.95
N GLY A 95 2.75 -8.41 -24.63
CA GLY A 95 1.64 -8.80 -23.74
C GLY A 95 0.39 -7.92 -23.90
N VAL A 96 0.58 -6.60 -24.01
CA VAL A 96 -0.52 -5.64 -24.17
C VAL A 96 -1.21 -5.82 -25.53
N PHE A 97 -0.43 -6.03 -26.60
CA PHE A 97 -0.99 -6.26 -27.94
C PHE A 97 -1.83 -7.55 -28.00
N PHE A 98 -1.35 -8.63 -27.37
CA PHE A 98 -2.07 -9.90 -27.34
C PHE A 98 -3.38 -9.80 -26.56
N PHE A 99 -3.39 -9.06 -25.45
CA PHE A 99 -4.59 -8.88 -24.63
C PHE A 99 -5.68 -8.08 -25.36
N ILE A 100 -5.30 -7.03 -26.10
CA ILE A 100 -6.22 -6.24 -26.92
C ILE A 100 -6.81 -7.09 -28.05
N LEU A 101 -5.97 -7.92 -28.70
CA LEU A 101 -6.42 -8.81 -29.77
C LEU A 101 -7.43 -9.85 -29.27
N LEU A 102 -7.18 -10.47 -28.10
CA LEU A 102 -8.10 -11.41 -27.48
C LEU A 102 -9.46 -10.77 -27.15
N LEU A 103 -9.45 -9.60 -26.51
CA LEU A 103 -10.69 -8.87 -26.18
C LEU A 103 -11.50 -8.49 -27.44
N GLY A 104 -10.82 -8.05 -28.50
CA GLY A 104 -11.46 -7.74 -29.78
C GLY A 104 -12.18 -8.95 -30.40
N ILE A 105 -11.53 -10.12 -30.39
CA ILE A 105 -12.11 -11.37 -30.90
C ILE A 105 -13.32 -11.80 -30.07
N CYS A 106 -13.23 -11.73 -28.73
CA CYS A 106 -14.34 -12.05 -27.83
C CYS A 106 -15.57 -11.17 -28.11
N ILE A 107 -15.38 -9.86 -28.27
CA ILE A 107 -16.47 -8.92 -28.57
C ILE A 107 -17.09 -9.20 -29.95
N TRP A 108 -16.27 -9.51 -30.96
CA TRP A 108 -16.75 -9.80 -32.30
C TRP A 108 -17.61 -11.07 -32.37
N ILE A 109 -17.18 -12.14 -31.70
CA ILE A 109 -17.95 -13.39 -31.58
C ILE A 109 -19.29 -13.13 -30.87
N TRP A 110 -19.29 -12.32 -29.80
CA TRP A 110 -20.53 -11.96 -29.10
C TRP A 110 -21.48 -11.15 -30.00
N LYS A 111 -20.97 -10.17 -30.76
CA LYS A 111 -21.78 -9.41 -31.72
C LYS A 111 -22.33 -10.27 -32.86
N MET A 112 -21.56 -11.25 -33.34
CA MET A 112 -22.01 -12.25 -34.32
C MET A 112 -23.13 -13.13 -33.75
N LYS A 113 -23.00 -13.59 -32.50
CA LYS A 113 -23.97 -14.48 -31.86
C LYS A 113 -25.25 -13.74 -31.44
N CYS A 114 -25.16 -12.49 -31.01
CA CYS A 114 -26.31 -11.62 -30.74
C CYS A 114 -27.06 -11.18 -32.01
N LYS A 115 -26.45 -11.26 -33.20
CA LYS A 115 -27.14 -10.94 -34.46
C LYS A 115 -28.04 -12.07 -34.99
N ARG A 116 -28.03 -13.27 -34.40
CA ARG A 116 -28.88 -14.39 -34.84
C ARG A 116 -30.24 -14.48 -34.14
N THR A 117 -30.55 -13.59 -33.21
CA THR A 117 -31.86 -13.63 -32.54
C THR A 117 -32.41 -12.21 -32.37
N LYS A 118 -33.07 -11.72 -33.42
CA LYS A 118 -34.10 -10.69 -33.28
C LYS A 118 -35.46 -11.38 -33.39
N GLY A 119 -35.95 -11.86 -32.25
CA GLY A 119 -37.26 -12.48 -32.08
C GLY A 119 -37.73 -12.37 -30.62
N ARG A 120 -38.44 -11.26 -30.32
CA ARG A 120 -39.51 -10.99 -29.34
C ARG A 120 -39.43 -11.53 -27.87
N SER A 121 -39.37 -10.54 -26.96
CA SER A 121 -40.01 -10.29 -25.64
C SER A 121 -40.41 -11.40 -24.64
N THR A 122 -40.08 -11.07 -23.37
CA THR A 122 -40.76 -11.32 -22.07
C THR A 122 -41.32 -12.71 -21.80
N ASP A 123 -40.79 -13.36 -20.75
CA ASP A 123 -41.59 -13.79 -19.60
C ASP A 123 -40.75 -13.70 -18.31
N ASN A 124 -41.45 -13.21 -17.30
CA ASN A 124 -41.19 -13.02 -15.88
C ASN A 124 -40.77 -14.29 -15.12
N GLU A 125 -39.85 -14.08 -14.16
CA GLU A 125 -39.80 -14.74 -12.83
C GLU A 125 -39.83 -16.28 -12.75
N CYS A 126 -38.70 -16.91 -12.40
CA CYS A 126 -38.53 -17.56 -11.08
C CYS A 126 -37.12 -18.18 -10.96
N ILE A 127 -36.61 -18.12 -9.75
CA ILE A 127 -35.39 -18.75 -9.26
C ILE A 127 -35.58 -20.28 -9.28
N SER A 128 -34.67 -21.03 -9.89
CA SER A 128 -34.26 -22.32 -9.30
C SER A 128 -32.80 -22.59 -9.64
N VAL A 129 -32.00 -22.64 -8.58
CA VAL A 129 -30.62 -23.10 -8.59
C VAL A 129 -30.69 -24.62 -8.54
N ASP A 130 -30.36 -25.29 -9.64
CA ASP A 130 -30.00 -26.71 -9.57
C ASP A 130 -28.48 -26.81 -9.39
N THR A 131 -28.09 -26.83 -8.12
CA THR A 131 -26.81 -27.38 -7.68
C THR A 131 -26.92 -28.90 -7.71
N ASP A 132 -26.67 -29.50 -8.86
CA ASP A 132 -26.44 -30.94 -8.98
C ASP A 132 -24.98 -31.24 -8.58
N LEU A 133 -24.76 -31.02 -7.28
CA LEU A 133 -23.55 -31.26 -6.53
C LEU A 133 -23.35 -32.78 -6.45
N GLU A 134 -22.59 -33.29 -7.41
CA GLU A 134 -21.97 -34.61 -7.48
C GLU A 134 -21.26 -35.00 -6.16
N LYS A 135 -22.03 -35.39 -5.14
CA LYS A 135 -21.50 -35.74 -3.83
C LYS A 135 -22.35 -36.78 -3.11
N GLU A 136 -22.63 -37.89 -3.78
CA GLU A 136 -23.01 -39.14 -3.11
C GLU A 136 -22.15 -40.32 -3.58
N LEU A 137 -20.84 -40.09 -3.65
CA LEU A 137 -19.87 -41.14 -3.35
C LEU A 137 -19.81 -41.29 -1.83
N LEU A 138 -20.60 -42.20 -1.26
CA LEU A 138 -20.21 -43.13 -0.18
C LEU A 138 -21.44 -43.97 0.25
N PRO A 139 -21.21 -45.18 0.78
CA PRO A 139 -22.09 -46.31 0.61
C PRO A 139 -23.00 -46.54 1.82
N LYS A 140 -24.23 -46.97 1.50
CA LYS A 140 -24.96 -48.12 2.04
C LYS A 140 -24.76 -48.48 3.52
N ASP A 141 -25.75 -48.07 4.31
CA ASP A 141 -26.41 -48.72 5.46
C ASP A 141 -25.60 -49.53 6.50
N PHE A 142 -25.73 -49.14 7.78
CA PHE A 142 -25.85 -50.10 8.89
C PHE A 142 -26.90 -49.65 9.92
N PRO A 143 -27.75 -50.56 10.44
CA PRO A 143 -28.84 -50.21 11.34
C PRO A 143 -28.50 -50.36 12.84
N THR A 144 -29.06 -49.42 13.63
CA THR A 144 -29.54 -49.47 15.04
C THR A 144 -28.66 -50.00 16.18
N LYS A 145 -28.62 -49.24 17.28
CA LYS A 145 -29.31 -49.60 18.55
C LYS A 145 -29.62 -48.36 19.41
N LYS A 146 -30.86 -48.29 19.87
CA LYS A 146 -31.33 -47.43 20.97
C LYS A 146 -30.93 -48.05 22.32
N GLY A 147 -30.56 -47.21 23.28
CA GLY A 147 -30.38 -47.57 24.69
C GLY A 147 -29.88 -46.34 25.44
N LEU A 148 -30.80 -45.49 25.89
CA LEU A 148 -31.22 -45.40 27.30
C LEU A 148 -30.29 -44.49 28.11
N GLN A 149 -30.76 -43.26 28.32
CA GLN A 149 -30.33 -42.39 29.41
C GLN A 149 -30.58 -43.07 30.77
N PRO A 150 -29.73 -42.79 31.76
CA PRO A 150 -30.31 -42.31 32.99
C PRO A 150 -29.71 -40.96 33.42
N GLN A 151 -30.61 -40.18 33.98
CA GLN A 151 -30.33 -38.96 34.70
C GLN A 151 -29.69 -39.25 36.08
N MET A 152 -29.04 -38.19 36.58
CA MET A 152 -28.92 -37.76 37.99
C MET A 152 -27.73 -38.21 38.85
N ALA A 153 -27.36 -37.22 39.69
CA ALA A 153 -26.53 -37.21 40.89
C ALA A 153 -25.00 -37.27 40.65
N LEU A 154 -24.18 -36.35 41.17
CA LEU A 154 -24.30 -35.49 42.35
C LEU A 154 -23.49 -34.21 42.13
#